data_AF-A0A7U5YLM3-F1
#
_entry.id   AF-A0A7U5YLM3-F1
#
_cell.length_a   1.000
_cell.length_b   1.000
_cell.length_c   1.000
_cell.angle_alpha   90.00
_cell.angle_beta   90.00
_cell.angle_gamma   90.00
#
_symmetry.space_group_name_H-M   'P 1'
#
loop_
_entity.id
_entity.type
_entity.pdbx_description
1 polymer ?
#
loop_
_entity_poly.entity_id
_entity_poly.type
_entity_poly.pdbx_seq_one_letter_code
_entity_poly.pdbx_strand_id
1 'polypeptide(L)'
;MNNEEIFSLSYEQLLQATEEQIKEFLVNRNGEDNALAPVRACDTLNFWNTLAIRGWPGLPDVERVNSDFNRLISLISKFRQENA
;
A
#
# COMPACT_ATOMS: atom_id res chain seq x y z
N MET A 1 -18.69 -30.17 7.78
CA MET A 1 -17.49 -29.34 8.02
C MET A 1 -17.72 -28.02 7.35
N ASN A 2 -17.73 -26.91 8.11
CA ASN A 2 -17.63 -25.58 7.52
C ASN A 2 -16.18 -25.43 7.05
N ASN A 3 -15.96 -25.53 5.75
CA ASN A 3 -14.73 -25.05 5.15
C ASN A 3 -14.84 -23.52 5.16
N GLU A 4 -14.46 -22.87 6.25
CA GLU A 4 -14.17 -21.45 6.19
C GLU A 4 -13.04 -21.30 5.17
N GLU A 5 -13.36 -20.73 4.00
CA GLU A 5 -12.36 -20.34 3.03
C GLU A 5 -11.47 -19.30 3.70
N ILE A 6 -10.29 -19.73 4.17
CA ILE A 6 -9.30 -18.82 4.73
C ILE A 6 -8.71 -18.06 3.55
N PHE A 7 -9.31 -16.93 3.21
CA PHE A 7 -8.72 -15.97 2.29
C PHE A 7 -7.50 -15.33 2.95
N SER A 8 -6.31 -15.86 2.65
CA SER A 8 -5.04 -15.23 3.01
C SER A 8 -4.31 -14.81 1.74
N LEU A 9 -4.05 -13.51 1.58
CA LEU A 9 -3.14 -13.02 0.57
C LEU A 9 -1.70 -13.32 1.00
N SER A 10 -0.82 -13.70 0.06
CA SER A 10 0.62 -13.69 0.30
C SER A 10 1.11 -12.25 0.49
N TYR A 11 2.30 -12.09 1.07
CA TYR A 11 2.93 -10.78 1.20
C TYR A 11 3.06 -10.08 -0.16
N GLU A 12 3.49 -10.80 -1.18
CA GLU A 12 3.66 -10.31 -2.56
C GLU A 12 2.33 -9.87 -3.17
N GLN A 13 1.26 -10.65 -2.97
CA GLN A 13 -0.07 -10.30 -3.46
C GLN A 13 -0.61 -9.04 -2.76
N LEU A 14 -0.41 -8.95 -1.44
CA LEU A 14 -0.81 -7.78 -0.66
C LEU A 14 -0.02 -6.53 -1.08
N LEU A 15 1.29 -6.66 -1.30
CA LEU A 15 2.16 -5.58 -1.79
C LEU A 15 1.74 -5.11 -3.20
N GLN A 16 1.49 -6.05 -4.11
CA GLN A 16 1.06 -5.73 -5.47
C GLN A 16 -0.29 -4.99 -5.47
N ALA A 17 -1.29 -5.51 -4.75
CA ALA A 17 -2.60 -4.87 -4.65
C ALA A 17 -2.52 -3.45 -4.06
N THR A 18 -1.65 -3.27 -3.05
CA THR A 18 -1.39 -1.96 -2.45
C THR A 18 -0.79 -0.99 -3.45
N GLU A 19 0.20 -1.43 -4.23
CA GLU A 19 0.83 -0.61 -5.26
C GLU A 19 -0.15 -0.22 -6.37
N GLU A 20 -0.98 -1.15 -6.83
CA GLU A 20 -2.02 -0.89 -7.83
C GLU A 20 -3.04 0.13 -7.33
N GLN A 21 -3.52 -0.02 -6.09
CA GLN A 21 -4.47 0.91 -5.49
C GLN A 21 -3.86 2.32 -5.30
N ILE A 22 -2.60 2.41 -4.87
CA ILE A 22 -1.87 3.68 -4.80
C ILE A 22 -1.83 4.33 -6.19
N LYS A 23 -1.42 3.59 -7.23
CA LYS A 23 -1.36 4.11 -8.60
C LYS A 23 -2.73 4.58 -9.08
N GLU A 24 -3.79 3.85 -8.77
CA GLU A 24 -5.16 4.23 -9.14
C GLU A 24 -5.54 5.59 -8.52
N PHE A 25 -5.28 5.81 -7.22
CA PHE A 25 -5.56 7.10 -6.59
C PHE A 25 -4.77 8.24 -7.24
N LEU A 26 -3.54 7.97 -7.65
CA LEU A 26 -2.69 8.98 -8.29
C LEU A 26 -3.12 9.25 -9.75
N VAL A 27 -3.68 8.28 -10.47
CA VAL A 27 -4.10 8.39 -11.88
C VAL A 27 -5.52 8.91 -12.05
N ASN A 28 -6.49 8.46 -11.25
CA ASN A 28 -7.90 8.82 -11.36
C ASN A 28 -8.17 10.21 -10.76
N ARG A 29 -7.72 11.24 -11.48
CA ARG A 29 -7.85 12.65 -11.07
C ARG A 29 -9.03 13.34 -11.76
N ASN A 30 -10.20 13.25 -11.18
CA ASN A 30 -11.33 14.09 -11.59
C ASN A 30 -11.77 14.98 -10.42
N GLY A 31 -11.51 16.29 -10.50
CA GLY A 31 -12.06 17.30 -9.58
C GLY A 31 -11.44 17.33 -8.15
N GLU A 32 -12.30 17.58 -7.15
CA GLU A 32 -11.96 17.75 -5.71
C GLU A 32 -11.15 16.58 -5.11
N ASP A 33 -11.18 15.40 -5.72
CA ASP A 33 -10.42 14.22 -5.28
C ASP A 33 -8.89 14.38 -5.41
N ASN A 34 -8.39 15.37 -6.17
CA ASN A 34 -6.95 15.54 -6.39
C ASN A 34 -6.18 15.90 -5.11
N ALA A 35 -6.77 16.70 -4.21
CA ALA A 35 -6.14 17.05 -2.94
C ALA A 35 -6.11 15.85 -1.96
N LEU A 36 -7.05 14.92 -2.10
CA LEU A 36 -7.18 13.75 -1.23
C LEU A 36 -6.41 12.52 -1.76
N ALA A 37 -6.11 12.46 -3.05
CA ALA A 37 -5.38 11.35 -3.64
C ALA A 37 -4.04 11.02 -2.92
N PRO A 38 -3.18 12.01 -2.59
CA PRO A 38 -1.95 11.72 -1.85
C PRO A 38 -2.19 11.31 -0.39
N VAL A 39 -3.33 11.69 0.20
CA VAL A 39 -3.72 11.28 1.55
C VAL A 39 -4.18 9.82 1.52
N ARG A 40 -5.10 9.46 0.62
CA ARG A 40 -5.58 8.08 0.45
C ARG A 40 -4.47 7.10 0.11
N ALA A 41 -3.51 7.51 -0.72
CA ALA A 41 -2.33 6.71 -1.04
C ALA A 41 -1.45 6.46 0.19
N CYS A 42 -1.21 7.50 1.02
CA CYS A 42 -0.46 7.34 2.26
C CYS A 42 -1.19 6.44 3.27
N ASP A 43 -2.50 6.62 3.45
CA ASP A 43 -3.29 5.81 4.37
C ASP A 43 -3.29 4.33 3.97
N THR A 44 -3.41 4.06 2.67
CA THR A 44 -3.36 2.70 2.11
C THR A 44 -1.98 2.06 2.33
N LEU A 45 -0.90 2.81 2.11
CA LEU A 45 0.46 2.34 2.37
C LEU A 45 0.69 2.02 3.87
N ASN A 46 0.20 2.88 4.77
CA ASN A 46 0.31 2.67 6.21
C ASN A 46 -0.49 1.45 6.68
N PHE A 47 -1.66 1.24 6.10
CA PHE A 47 -2.47 0.06 6.36
C PHE A 47 -1.76 -1.22 5.93
N TRP A 48 -1.23 -1.24 4.71
CA TRP A 48 -0.38 -2.34 4.22
C TRP A 48 0.79 -2.62 5.17
N ASN A 49 1.54 -1.59 5.58
CA ASN A 49 2.69 -1.76 6.47
C ASN A 49 2.29 -2.39 7.82
N THR A 50 1.14 -1.98 8.36
CA THR A 50 0.58 -2.56 9.59
C THR A 50 0.26 -4.04 9.41
N LEU A 51 -0.35 -4.41 8.27
CA LEU A 51 -0.65 -5.80 7.94
C LEU A 51 0.63 -6.63 7.72
N ALA A 52 1.62 -6.08 7.01
CA ALA A 52 2.89 -6.75 6.76
C ALA A 52 3.65 -7.06 8.07
N ILE A 53 3.67 -6.12 9.01
CA ILE A 53 4.34 -6.28 10.31
C ILE A 53 3.58 -7.25 11.22
N ARG A 54 2.23 -7.19 11.25
CA ARG A 54 1.40 -7.96 12.18
C ARG A 54 0.95 -9.33 11.64
N GLY A 55 0.88 -9.47 10.32
CA GLY A 55 0.32 -10.63 9.63
C GLY A 55 1.30 -11.76 9.38
N TRP A 56 2.61 -11.55 9.63
CA TRP A 56 3.60 -12.61 9.50
C TRP A 56 3.71 -13.39 10.82
N PRO A 57 3.35 -14.69 10.87
CA PRO A 57 3.62 -15.51 12.04
C PRO A 57 5.15 -15.72 12.15
N GLY A 58 5.80 -14.96 13.03
CA GLY A 58 7.25 -14.97 13.24
C GLY A 58 7.84 -13.57 13.41
N LEU A 59 9.17 -13.44 13.35
CA LEU A 59 9.82 -12.15 13.15
C LEU A 59 9.60 -11.74 11.68
N PRO A 60 8.87 -10.65 11.38
CA PRO A 60 8.73 -10.18 10.01
C PRO A 60 10.12 -9.85 9.46
N ASP A 61 10.31 -10.05 8.16
CA ASP A 61 11.49 -9.52 7.46
C ASP A 61 11.38 -8.00 7.40
N VAL A 62 11.73 -7.35 8.52
CA VAL A 62 11.59 -5.90 8.72
C VAL A 62 12.39 -5.13 7.68
N GLU A 63 13.54 -5.65 7.26
CA GLU A 63 14.36 -5.02 6.22
C GLU A 63 13.62 -4.99 4.89
N ARG A 64 13.05 -6.13 4.46
CA ARG A 64 12.23 -6.18 3.25
C ARG A 64 11.02 -5.26 3.34
N VAL A 65 10.27 -5.31 4.43
CA VAL A 65 9.08 -4.46 4.63
C VAL A 65 9.43 -2.98 4.56
N ASN A 66 10.52 -2.57 5.21
CA ASN A 66 10.99 -1.17 5.17
C ASN A 66 11.46 -0.77 3.77
N SER A 67 12.14 -1.66 3.04
CA SER A 67 12.58 -1.41 1.67
C SER A 67 11.39 -1.18 0.72
N ASP A 68 10.37 -2.03 0.81
CA ASP A 68 9.14 -1.91 0.03
C ASP A 68 8.32 -0.68 0.42
N PHE A 69 8.24 -0.36 1.72
CA PHE A 69 7.64 0.89 2.20
C PHE A 69 8.32 2.11 1.59
N ASN A 70 9.66 2.16 1.63
CA ASN A 70 10.46 3.24 1.09
C ASN A 70 10.25 3.40 -0.43
N ARG A 71 10.17 2.29 -1.16
CA ARG A 71 9.87 2.30 -2.60
C ARG A 71 8.50 2.93 -2.90
N LEU A 72 7.46 2.56 -2.15
CA LEU A 72 6.10 3.07 -2.37
C LEU A 72 5.91 4.52 -1.90
N ILE A 73 6.52 4.93 -0.78
CA ILE A 73 6.46 6.33 -0.34
C ILE A 73 7.23 7.26 -1.28
N SER A 74 8.31 6.79 -1.90
CA SER A 74 9.01 7.53 -2.96
C SER A 74 8.12 7.76 -4.19
N LEU A 75 7.29 6.78 -4.56
CA LEU A 75 6.31 6.92 -5.65
C LEU A 75 5.27 8.01 -5.35
N ILE A 76 4.72 8.03 -4.13
CA ILE A 76 3.79 9.08 -3.67
C ILE A 76 4.47 10.45 -3.62
N SER A 77 5.72 10.50 -3.15
CA SER A 77 6.47 11.76 -3.01
C SER A 77 6.81 12.37 -4.38
N LYS A 78 7.27 11.55 -5.33
CA LYS A 78 7.54 11.97 -6.71
C LYS A 78 6.28 12.54 -7.35
N PHE A 79 5.14 11.89 -7.14
CA PHE A 79 3.86 12.41 -7.59
C PHE A 79 3.53 13.78 -6.98
N ARG A 80 3.71 13.99 -5.68
CA ARG A 80 3.47 15.30 -5.06
C ARG A 80 4.34 16.39 -5.67
N GLN A 81 5.61 16.08 -5.97
CA GLN A 81 6.54 17.05 -6.58
C GLN A 81 6.16 17.43 -8.01
N GLU A 82 5.68 16.48 -8.82
CA GLU A 82 5.27 16.72 -10.21
C GLU A 82 3.95 17.52 -10.32
N ASN A 83 3.21 17.67 -9.22
CA ASN A 83 1.85 18.21 -9.20
C ASN A 83 1.61 19.28 -8.13
N ALA A 84 2.69 19.81 -7.54
CA ALA A 84 2.70 20.97 -6.65
C ALA A 84 2.95 22.25 -7.47
#